data_AF-A0A832LF78-F1
#
_entry.id   AF-A0A832LF78-F1
#
_cell.length_a   1.000
_cell.length_b   1.000
_cell.length_c   1.000
_cell.angle_alpha   90.00
_cell.angle_beta   90.00
_cell.angle_gamma   90.00
#
_symmetry.space_group_name_H-M   'P 1'
#
loop_
_entity.id
_entity.type
_entity.pdbx_description
1 polymer ?
#
loop_
_entity_poly.entity_id
_entity_poly.type
_entity_poly.pdbx_seq_one_letter_code
_entity_poly.pdbx_strand_id
1 'polypeptide(L)'
;MVQTMESESKETETGKKSSRIQEKVGKLGNDIDNLTKKTGNEASKLAKSINSEIKSLSKEIKSIDVKDEVKSITGRVEKLVDTTGDSAKKLASEIKADVKKLVEKIEIPVSKKK
;
A
#
# COMPACT_ATOMS: atom_id res chain seq x y z
N MET A 1 30.10 17.04 35.99
CA MET A 1 30.22 16.07 34.88
C MET A 1 29.30 14.91 35.18
N VAL A 2 28.35 14.61 34.30
CA VAL A 2 28.07 13.29 33.69
C VAL A 2 26.86 13.53 32.78
N GLN A 3 27.12 13.55 31.47
CA GLN A 3 26.10 13.52 30.43
C GLN A 3 25.42 12.16 30.46
N THR A 4 24.10 12.15 30.62
CA THR A 4 23.27 10.97 30.35
C THR A 4 22.57 11.21 29.02
N MET A 5 23.32 11.03 27.94
CA MET A 5 22.77 10.88 26.58
C MET A 5 22.86 9.40 26.24
N GLU A 6 21.89 8.58 26.65
CA GLU A 6 21.63 7.27 26.03
C GLU A 6 20.16 6.90 26.22
N SER A 7 19.30 7.54 25.43
CA SER A 7 17.93 7.07 25.17
C SER A 7 17.52 7.53 23.78
N GLU A 8 18.37 7.27 22.79
CA GLU A 8 18.06 7.54 21.39
C GLU A 8 18.42 6.30 20.58
N SER A 9 17.55 5.28 20.58
CA SER A 9 17.60 4.17 19.60
C SER A 9 16.39 3.23 19.75
N LYS A 10 15.17 3.78 19.70
CA LYS A 10 13.98 2.95 19.37
C LYS A 10 12.96 3.64 18.47
N GLU A 11 13.16 4.90 18.13
CA GLU A 11 12.19 5.70 17.37
C GLU A 11 12.55 5.85 15.88
N THR A 12 13.78 5.54 15.49
CA THR A 12 14.26 5.74 14.10
C THR A 12 13.96 4.58 13.15
N GLU A 13 13.75 3.36 13.64
CA GLU A 13 13.49 2.21 12.76
C GLU A 13 12.02 2.14 12.30
N THR A 14 11.09 2.58 13.15
CA THR A 14 9.65 2.56 12.87
C THR A 14 9.24 3.74 11.97
N GLY A 15 9.83 4.92 12.16
CA GLY A 15 9.59 6.10 11.33
C GLY A 15 10.09 5.93 9.89
N LYS A 16 11.31 5.40 9.69
CA LYS A 16 11.86 5.11 8.34
C LYS A 16 11.06 4.05 7.59
N LYS A 17 10.59 3.01 8.30
CA LYS A 17 9.80 1.93 7.69
C LYS A 17 8.38 2.35 7.36
N SER A 18 7.72 3.12 8.23
CA SER A 18 6.40 3.70 7.91
C SER A 18 6.47 4.64 6.72
N SER A 19 7.51 5.48 6.62
CA SER A 19 7.68 6.40 5.49
C SER A 19 7.88 5.64 4.17
N ARG A 20 8.67 4.55 4.17
CA ARG A 20 8.83 3.68 2.99
C ARG A 20 7.53 2.96 2.58
N ILE A 21 6.75 2.51 3.57
CA ILE A 21 5.46 1.86 3.35
C ILE A 21 4.47 2.88 2.77
N GLN A 22 4.39 4.08 3.34
CA GLN A 22 3.56 5.17 2.80
C GLN A 22 3.93 5.53 1.37
N GLU A 23 5.22 5.68 1.06
CA GLU A 23 5.68 6.00 -0.30
C GLU A 23 5.25 4.91 -1.28
N LYS A 24 5.47 3.64 -0.94
CA LYS A 24 5.04 2.50 -1.77
C LYS A 24 3.52 2.44 -1.92
N VAL A 25 2.76 2.68 -0.86
CA VAL A 25 1.29 2.65 -0.90
C VAL A 25 0.73 3.85 -1.68
N GLY A 26 1.32 5.04 -1.55
CA GLY A 26 0.98 6.20 -2.35
C GLY A 26 1.28 5.98 -3.83
N LYS A 27 2.43 5.37 -4.15
CA LYS A 27 2.77 4.97 -5.52
C LYS A 27 1.77 3.95 -6.07
N LEU A 28 1.41 2.93 -5.28
CA LEU A 28 0.36 1.96 -5.66
C LEU A 28 -0.97 2.67 -5.94
N GLY A 29 -1.38 3.61 -5.10
CA GLY A 29 -2.61 4.38 -5.31
C GLY A 29 -2.60 5.10 -6.67
N ASN A 30 -1.45 5.68 -7.03
CA ASN A 30 -1.28 6.37 -8.30
C ASN A 30 -1.20 5.41 -9.51
N ASP A 31 -0.54 4.26 -9.35
CA ASP A 31 -0.52 3.19 -10.35
C ASP A 31 -1.94 2.64 -10.58
N ILE A 32 -2.72 2.42 -9.52
CA ILE A 32 -4.12 1.96 -9.63
C ILE A 32 -5.02 3.05 -10.24
N ASP A 33 -4.80 4.33 -9.92
CA ASP A 33 -5.52 5.40 -10.61
C ASP A 33 -5.26 5.37 -12.13
N ASN A 34 -3.99 5.20 -12.53
CA ASN A 34 -3.64 4.98 -13.93
C ASN A 34 -4.27 3.71 -14.52
N LEU A 35 -4.39 2.66 -13.72
CA LEU A 35 -5.04 1.41 -14.09
C LEU A 35 -6.54 1.61 -14.40
N THR A 36 -7.25 2.47 -13.66
CA THR A 36 -8.67 2.80 -13.98
C THR A 36 -8.81 3.56 -15.29
N LYS A 37 -7.78 4.31 -15.68
CA LYS A 37 -7.73 5.10 -16.90
C LYS A 37 -7.27 4.28 -18.11
N LYS A 38 -6.48 3.23 -17.89
CA LYS A 38 -5.99 2.32 -18.92
C LYS A 38 -6.85 1.06 -19.01
N THR A 39 -6.92 0.43 -20.17
CA THR A 39 -7.69 -0.81 -20.36
C THR A 39 -6.92 -1.80 -21.23
N GLY A 40 -7.31 -3.07 -21.19
CA GLY A 40 -6.70 -4.12 -22.00
C GLY A 40 -5.26 -4.45 -21.58
N ASN A 41 -4.35 -4.53 -22.55
CA ASN A 41 -3.00 -5.06 -22.34
C ASN A 41 -2.13 -4.14 -21.47
N GLU A 42 -2.33 -2.82 -21.53
CA GLU A 42 -1.63 -1.87 -20.66
C GLU A 42 -2.09 -1.99 -19.20
N ALA A 43 -3.40 -2.17 -18.98
CA ALA A 43 -3.93 -2.40 -17.65
C ALA A 43 -3.37 -3.69 -17.05
N SER A 44 -3.37 -4.80 -17.80
CA SER A 44 -2.81 -6.07 -17.30
C SER A 44 -1.31 -5.95 -16.94
N LYS A 45 -0.51 -5.23 -17.73
CA LYS A 45 0.90 -4.96 -17.38
C LYS A 45 1.04 -4.17 -16.09
N LEU A 46 0.25 -3.11 -15.95
CA LEU A 46 0.32 -2.21 -14.80
C LEU A 46 -0.18 -2.92 -13.52
N ALA A 47 -1.23 -3.74 -13.66
CA ALA A 47 -1.74 -4.63 -12.62
C ALA A 47 -0.67 -5.63 -12.12
N LYS A 48 0.13 -6.21 -13.03
CA LYS A 48 1.23 -7.12 -12.65
C LYS A 48 2.29 -6.40 -11.83
N SER A 49 2.66 -5.18 -12.22
CA SER A 49 3.58 -4.35 -11.44
C SER A 49 3.02 -4.03 -10.05
N ILE A 50 1.76 -3.58 -9.97
CA ILE A 50 1.05 -3.31 -8.71
C ILE A 50 1.04 -4.57 -7.83
N ASN A 51 0.73 -5.74 -8.39
CA ASN A 51 0.69 -7.00 -7.65
C ASN A 51 2.05 -7.34 -7.03
N SER A 52 3.14 -7.12 -7.75
CA SER A 52 4.49 -7.37 -7.24
C SER A 52 4.85 -6.40 -6.11
N GLU A 53 4.51 -5.12 -6.26
CA GLU A 53 4.76 -4.11 -5.24
C GLU A 53 3.94 -4.33 -3.98
N ILE A 54 2.66 -4.66 -4.11
CA ILE A 54 1.76 -4.87 -2.97
C ILE A 54 2.11 -6.16 -2.21
N LYS A 55 2.55 -7.23 -2.91
CA LYS A 55 3.12 -8.42 -2.28
C LYS A 55 4.38 -8.11 -1.48
N SER A 56 5.22 -7.21 -1.98
CA SER A 56 6.42 -6.76 -1.26
C SER A 56 6.04 -5.96 -0.02
N LEU A 57 5.08 -5.05 -0.14
CA LEU A 57 4.50 -4.30 0.97
C LEU A 57 3.93 -5.22 2.06
N SER A 58 3.16 -6.24 1.66
CA SER A 58 2.60 -7.23 2.59
C SER A 58 3.67 -7.93 3.44
N LYS A 59 4.91 -8.04 2.95
CA LYS A 59 6.04 -8.62 3.69
C LYS A 59 6.74 -7.59 4.58
N GLU A 60 6.77 -6.32 4.19
CA GLU A 60 7.38 -5.23 4.96
C GLU A 60 6.47 -4.74 6.12
N ILE A 61 5.15 -4.84 5.96
CA ILE A 61 4.16 -4.40 6.96
C ILE A 61 4.12 -5.39 8.14
N LYS A 62 4.43 -4.87 9.34
CA LYS A 62 4.30 -5.61 10.61
C LYS A 62 2.91 -5.49 11.25
N SER A 63 2.17 -4.44 10.95
CA SER A 63 0.84 -4.19 11.51
C SER A 63 -0.18 -5.18 10.95
N ILE A 64 -0.84 -5.96 11.83
CA ILE A 64 -1.80 -6.99 11.43
C ILE A 64 -2.99 -6.39 10.68
N ASP A 65 -3.52 -5.27 11.15
CA ASP A 65 -4.66 -4.58 10.54
C ASP A 65 -4.36 -4.14 9.10
N VAL A 66 -3.26 -3.41 8.90
CA VAL A 66 -2.77 -2.97 7.59
C VAL A 66 -2.43 -4.18 6.71
N LYS A 67 -1.80 -5.22 7.27
CA LYS A 67 -1.40 -6.42 6.53
C LYS A 67 -2.59 -7.19 5.96
N ASP A 68 -3.66 -7.33 6.72
CA ASP A 68 -4.89 -8.01 6.26
C ASP A 68 -5.50 -7.25 5.08
N GLU A 69 -5.53 -5.93 5.19
CA GLU A 69 -6.02 -5.02 4.15
C GLU A 69 -5.16 -5.10 2.87
N VAL A 70 -3.83 -5.06 2.99
CA VAL A 70 -2.91 -5.28 1.87
C VAL A 70 -3.12 -6.64 1.22
N LYS A 71 -3.38 -7.69 2.01
CA LYS A 71 -3.66 -9.04 1.49
C LYS A 71 -4.96 -9.07 0.69
N SER A 72 -6.00 -8.41 1.20
CA SER A 72 -7.29 -8.28 0.51
C SER A 72 -7.12 -7.56 -0.83
N ILE A 73 -6.37 -6.45 -0.84
CA ILE A 73 -6.06 -5.71 -2.07
C ILE A 73 -5.24 -6.58 -3.04
N THR A 74 -4.24 -7.31 -2.54
CA THR A 74 -3.41 -8.22 -3.35
C THR A 74 -4.28 -9.22 -4.11
N GLY A 75 -5.25 -9.87 -3.44
CA GLY A 75 -6.16 -10.81 -4.09
C GLY A 75 -7.05 -10.16 -5.14
N ARG A 76 -7.47 -8.90 -4.93
CA ARG A 76 -8.24 -8.13 -5.93
C ARG A 76 -7.38 -7.73 -7.13
N VAL A 77 -6.14 -7.31 -6.90
CA VAL A 77 -5.17 -6.97 -7.97
C VAL A 77 -4.82 -8.21 -8.78
N GLU A 78 -4.64 -9.38 -8.16
CA GLU A 78 -4.44 -10.65 -8.87
C GLU A 78 -5.62 -10.94 -9.81
N LYS A 79 -6.86 -10.84 -9.30
CA LYS A 79 -8.04 -10.97 -10.17
C LYS A 79 -8.04 -9.94 -11.30
N LEU A 80 -7.59 -8.72 -11.03
CA LEU A 80 -7.52 -7.68 -12.05
C LEU A 80 -6.49 -8.01 -13.13
N VAL A 81 -5.35 -8.60 -12.81
CA VAL A 81 -4.36 -9.04 -13.82
C VAL A 81 -4.98 -10.00 -14.84
N ASP A 82 -5.83 -10.92 -14.35
CA ASP A 82 -6.57 -11.90 -15.14
C ASP A 82 -7.85 -11.33 -15.79
N THR A 83 -8.28 -10.14 -15.37
CA THR A 83 -9.48 -9.49 -15.88
C THR A 83 -9.12 -8.40 -16.89
N THR A 84 -9.87 -8.30 -17.98
CA THR A 84 -9.66 -7.25 -19.00
C THR A 84 -10.98 -6.55 -19.36
N GLY A 85 -10.88 -5.44 -20.10
CA GLY A 85 -12.04 -4.66 -20.52
C GLY A 85 -12.73 -3.91 -19.38
N ASP A 86 -14.06 -3.86 -19.41
CA ASP A 86 -14.86 -3.10 -18.44
C ASP A 86 -14.76 -3.66 -17.01
N SER A 87 -14.68 -4.99 -16.88
CA SER A 87 -14.50 -5.65 -15.59
C SER A 87 -13.19 -5.25 -14.90
N ALA A 88 -12.12 -5.00 -15.68
CA ALA A 88 -10.86 -4.52 -15.13
C ALA A 88 -10.98 -3.08 -14.61
N LYS A 89 -11.74 -2.22 -15.30
CA LYS A 89 -12.03 -0.84 -14.85
C LYS A 89 -12.79 -0.83 -13.52
N LYS A 90 -13.79 -1.71 -13.40
CA LYS A 90 -14.57 -1.85 -12.18
C LYS A 90 -13.70 -2.33 -11.02
N LEU A 91 -12.94 -3.41 -11.23
CA LEU A 91 -11.99 -3.91 -10.22
C LEU A 91 -10.93 -2.87 -9.86
N ALA A 92 -10.39 -2.13 -10.83
CA ALA A 92 -9.39 -1.09 -10.58
C ALA A 92 -9.95 -0.01 -9.64
N SER A 93 -11.22 0.37 -9.85
CA SER A 93 -11.89 1.38 -9.04
C SER A 93 -12.14 0.89 -7.60
N GLU A 94 -12.49 -0.39 -7.44
CA GLU A 94 -12.61 -1.00 -6.11
C GLU A 94 -11.27 -1.05 -5.39
N ILE A 95 -10.21 -1.52 -6.05
CA ILE A 95 -8.85 -1.58 -5.52
C ILE A 95 -8.36 -0.17 -5.14
N LYS A 96 -8.67 0.85 -5.95
CA LYS A 96 -8.33 2.25 -5.64
C LYS A 96 -8.93 2.68 -4.32
N ALA A 97 -10.19 2.35 -4.07
CA ALA A 97 -10.87 2.68 -2.82
C ALA A 97 -10.22 1.98 -1.62
N ASP A 98 -9.85 0.71 -1.77
CA ASP A 98 -9.16 -0.04 -0.71
C ASP A 98 -7.75 0.49 -0.45
N VAL A 99 -6.97 0.81 -1.49
CA VAL A 99 -5.64 1.41 -1.32
C VAL A 99 -5.73 2.79 -0.70
N LYS A 100 -6.77 3.58 -1.01
CA LYS A 100 -6.98 4.87 -0.34
C LYS A 100 -7.21 4.68 1.17
N LYS A 101 -8.05 3.72 1.56
CA LYS A 101 -8.25 3.37 2.98
C LYS A 101 -6.94 2.93 3.63
N LEU A 102 -6.14 2.14 2.92
CA LEU A 102 -4.83 1.71 3.38
C LEU A 102 -3.89 2.90 3.60
N VAL A 103 -3.81 3.85 2.64
CA VAL A 103 -3.07 5.11 2.81
C VAL A 103 -3.54 5.79 4.08
N GLU A 104 -4.85 6.04 4.23
CA GLU A 104 -5.41 6.73 5.40
C GLU A 104 -5.02 6.01 6.70
N LYS A 105 -5.09 4.68 6.76
CA LYS A 105 -4.66 3.91 7.95
C LYS A 105 -3.17 4.01 8.27
N ILE A 106 -2.32 4.18 7.26
CA ILE A 106 -0.87 4.35 7.44
C ILE A 106 -0.52 5.83 7.69
N GLU A 107 -1.29 6.76 7.11
CA GLU A 107 -1.17 8.23 7.27
C GLU A 107 -1.69 8.74 8.59
N ILE A 108 -2.59 8.02 9.26
CA ILE A 108 -2.91 8.32 10.65
C ILE A 108 -1.67 7.89 11.46
N PRO A 109 -0.80 8.81 11.92
CA PRO A 109 0.11 8.46 12.98
C PRO A 109 -0.76 7.96 14.13
N VAL A 110 -0.18 7.13 14.98
CA VAL A 110 -0.78 6.69 16.23
C VAL A 110 -0.93 7.89 17.19
N SER A 111 -1.63 8.95 16.79
CA SER A 111 -2.03 10.11 17.57
C SER A 111 -3.36 9.78 18.24
N LYS A 112 -3.30 8.77 19.11
CA LYS A 112 -4.09 8.83 20.34
C LYS A 112 -3.09 8.72 21.48
N LYS A 113 -2.73 9.86 22.07
CA LYS A 113 -2.52 9.90 23.51
C LYS A 113 -2.83 11.30 24.06
N LYS A 114 -3.95 11.32 24.78
CA LYS A 114 -4.49 12.29 25.74
C LYS A 114 -5.01 13.62 25.19
#